data_AF-A0A7V2CLQ8-F1
#
_entry.id   AF-A0A7V2CLQ8-F1
#
_cell.length_a   1.000
_cell.length_b   1.000
_cell.length_c   1.000
_cell.angle_alpha   90.00
_cell.angle_beta   90.00
_cell.angle_gamma   90.00
#
_symmetry.space_group_name_H-M   'P 1'
#
loop_
_entity.id
_entity.type
_entity.pdbx_description
1 polymer ?
#
loop_
_entity_poly.entity_id
_entity_poly.type
_entity_poly.pdbx_seq_one_letter_code
_entity_poly.pdbx_strand_id
1 'polypeptide(L)'
;MNRQLPTIVAALVLVAILGLYMVTYQVRTTEVAILKTFGRAEEGDVIREAGFGWKWPPPVQRIVKYDTRIRVLRDAFEETSTRDQKNLVVMAYAAWRIADPLHFHQTVKPDTEKEGADRLRDLMRGHKNDVIGQYDFANFVSTDPQELRFDEIEAKLL
;
A
#
# COMPACT_ATOMS: atom_id res chain seq x y z
N MET A 1 -20.50 34.59 42.19
CA MET A 1 -19.77 33.40 41.66
C MET A 1 -19.41 33.69 40.21
N ASN A 2 -18.13 33.97 39.91
CA ASN A 2 -17.67 34.42 38.59
C ASN A 2 -17.94 33.35 37.53
N ARG A 3 -19.00 33.51 36.74
CA ARG A 3 -19.38 32.63 35.63
C ARG A 3 -18.29 32.48 34.54
N GLN A 4 -17.25 33.32 34.58
CA GLN A 4 -16.12 33.30 33.65
C GLN A 4 -15.01 32.31 34.06
N LEU A 5 -14.88 31.98 35.35
CA LEU A 5 -13.86 31.05 35.85
C LEU A 5 -14.00 29.65 35.23
N PRO A 6 -15.18 29.01 35.19
CA PRO A 6 -15.32 27.69 34.57
C PRO A 6 -15.01 27.72 33.06
N THR A 7 -15.37 28.81 32.37
CA THR A 7 -15.10 28.97 30.93
C THR A 7 -13.60 29.06 30.65
N ILE A 8 -12.85 29.84 31.44
CA ILE A 8 -11.39 29.97 31.29
C ILE A 8 -10.69 28.63 31.57
N VAL A 9 -11.11 27.93 32.62
CA VAL A 9 -10.57 26.61 32.96
C VAL A 9 -10.84 25.61 31.84
N ALA A 10 -12.07 25.57 31.31
CA ALA A 10 -12.42 24.69 30.20
C ALA A 10 -11.60 24.98 28.93
N ALA A 11 -11.40 26.25 28.60
CA ALA A 11 -10.58 26.66 27.46
C ALA A 11 -9.11 26.22 27.63
N LEU A 12 -8.54 26.37 28.83
CA LEU A 12 -7.16 26.00 29.11
C LEU A 12 -6.96 24.48 29.04
N VAL A 13 -7.91 23.70 29.56
CA VAL A 13 -7.91 22.23 29.43
C VAL A 13 -7.97 21.81 27.97
N LEU A 14 -8.83 22.44 27.16
CA LEU A 14 -8.93 22.13 25.74
C LEU A 14 -7.60 22.40 25.02
N VAL A 15 -6.96 23.55 25.27
CA VAL A 15 -5.66 23.89 24.68
C VAL A 15 -4.58 22.89 25.11
N ALA A 16 -4.59 22.45 26.37
CA ALA A 16 -3.64 21.44 26.86
C ALA A 16 -3.82 20.09 26.14
N ILE A 17 -5.07 19.63 25.96
CA ILE A 17 -5.39 18.39 25.25
C ILE A 17 -4.96 18.48 23.78
N LEU A 18 -5.27 19.59 23.10
CA LEU A 18 -4.87 19.81 21.71
C LEU A 18 -3.34 19.87 21.58
N GLY A 19 -2.65 20.54 22.51
CA GLY A 19 -1.20 20.59 22.56
C GLY A 19 -0.58 19.20 22.72
N LEU A 20 -1.11 18.40 23.66
CA LEU A 20 -0.66 17.02 23.88
C LEU A 20 -0.87 16.14 22.64
N TYR A 21 -2.01 16.30 21.97
CA TYR A 21 -2.33 15.57 20.74
C TYR A 21 -1.36 15.91 19.59
N MET A 22 -0.91 17.16 19.49
CA MET A 22 0.05 17.57 18.45
C MET A 22 1.45 17.00 18.64
N VAL A 23 1.86 16.70 19.88
CA VAL A 23 3.21 16.23 20.23
C VAL A 23 3.29 14.74 20.53
N THR A 24 2.19 14.01 20.47
CA THR A 24 2.17 12.56 20.72
C THR A 24 1.75 11.79 19.48
N TYR A 25 2.08 10.51 19.46
CA TYR A 25 1.61 9.54 18.48
C TYR A 25 1.60 8.13 19.08
N GLN A 26 0.92 7.22 18.39
CA GLN A 26 0.85 5.82 18.76
C GLN A 26 1.13 4.95 17.54
N VAL A 27 1.94 3.91 17.67
CA VAL A 27 2.22 2.91 16.64
C VAL A 27 1.61 1.58 17.07
N ARG A 28 0.89 0.94 16.15
CA ARG A 28 0.30 -0.39 16.38
C ARG A 28 1.29 -1.49 15.99
N THR A 29 1.15 -2.68 16.54
CA THR A 29 2.00 -3.85 16.22
C THR A 29 1.93 -4.27 14.75
N THR A 30 0.88 -3.89 14.04
CA THR A 30 0.70 -4.17 12.60
C THR A 30 1.25 -3.05 11.70
N GLU A 31 1.81 -2.00 12.29
CA GLU A 31 2.22 -0.79 11.59
C GLU A 31 3.70 -0.51 11.86
N VAL A 32 4.36 0.09 10.88
CA VAL A 32 5.66 0.73 11.04
C VAL A 32 5.47 2.22 10.80
N ALA A 33 6.03 3.04 11.67
CA ALA A 33 5.98 4.49 11.54
C ALA A 33 7.33 5.04 11.05
N ILE A 34 7.28 6.14 10.32
CA ILE A 34 8.44 6.90 9.86
C ILE A 34 8.29 8.32 10.37
N LEU A 35 9.23 8.76 11.21
CA LEU A 35 9.28 10.10 11.77
C LEU A 35 10.03 11.05 10.83
N LYS A 36 9.29 11.78 10.01
CA LYS A 36 9.88 12.71 9.06
C LYS A 36 10.23 14.01 9.76
N THR A 37 11.48 14.45 9.65
CA THR A 37 11.94 15.75 10.15
C THR A 37 12.17 16.70 8.97
N PHE A 38 11.45 17.81 8.92
CA PHE A 38 11.44 18.77 7.79
C PHE A 38 11.27 18.11 6.41
N GLY A 39 10.45 17.06 6.34
CA GLY A 39 10.16 16.34 5.10
C GLY A 39 11.22 15.31 4.67
N ARG A 40 12.33 15.19 5.40
CA ARG A 40 13.32 14.13 5.21
C ARG A 40 13.06 12.99 6.18
N ALA A 41 13.42 11.78 5.77
CA ALA A 41 13.37 10.58 6.59
C ALA A 41 14.61 9.74 6.30
N GLU A 42 15.34 9.39 7.36
CA GLU A 42 16.53 8.55 7.31
C GLU A 42 16.26 7.20 7.99
N GLU A 43 17.23 6.28 7.95
CA GLU A 43 17.06 4.94 8.50
C GLU A 43 16.80 4.93 10.01
N GLY A 44 17.40 5.88 10.75
CA GLY A 44 17.17 6.06 12.18
C GLY A 44 15.77 6.57 12.54
N ASP A 45 14.99 7.04 11.57
CA ASP A 45 13.64 7.58 11.80
C ASP A 45 12.54 6.51 11.71
N VAL A 46 12.91 5.25 11.42
CA VAL A 46 11.98 4.13 11.27
C VAL A 46 11.67 3.51 12.63
N ILE A 47 10.42 3.64 13.06
CA ILE A 47 9.93 3.13 14.34
C ILE A 47 9.15 1.84 14.08
N ARG A 48 9.76 0.71 14.43
CA ARG A 48 9.15 -0.63 14.31
C ARG A 48 8.47 -1.10 15.60
N GLU A 49 8.83 -0.53 16.73
CA GLU A 49 8.26 -0.90 18.02
C GLU A 49 6.86 -0.30 18.18
N ALA A 50 5.91 -1.13 18.60
CA ALA A 50 4.57 -0.67 18.92
C ALA A 50 4.59 0.08 20.26
N GLY A 51 3.86 1.19 20.34
CA GLY A 51 3.80 1.98 21.56
C GLY A 51 3.42 3.43 21.33
N PHE A 52 3.44 4.18 22.43
CA PHE A 52 3.31 5.63 22.41
C PHE A 52 4.67 6.28 22.24
N GLY A 53 4.72 7.34 21.44
CA GLY A 53 5.91 8.13 21.24
C GLY A 53 5.62 9.62 21.27
N TRP A 54 6.69 10.39 21.41
CA TRP A 54 6.68 11.84 21.39
C TRP A 54 7.32 12.35 20.10
N LYS A 55 6.74 13.41 19.54
CA LYS A 55 7.23 14.09 18.35
C LYS A 55 7.11 15.59 18.53
N TRP A 56 7.93 16.33 17.80
CA TRP A 56 7.77 17.77 17.69
C TRP A 56 6.47 18.10 16.94
N PRO A 57 5.80 19.22 17.29
CA PRO A 57 4.59 19.64 16.60
C PRO A 57 4.93 20.01 15.15
N PRO A 58 3.95 19.90 14.23
CA PRO A 58 4.11 20.38 12.86
C PRO A 58 4.53 21.87 12.83
N PRO A 59 5.41 22.29 11.91
CA PRO A 59 5.88 21.55 10.72
C PRO A 59 7.19 20.78 10.92
N VAL A 60 7.81 20.80 12.11
CA VAL A 60 9.15 20.23 12.35
C VAL A 60 9.16 18.73 12.12
N GLN A 61 8.21 18.01 12.74
CA GLN A 61 8.09 16.56 12.61
C GLN A 61 6.70 16.12 12.16
N ARG A 62 6.66 15.10 11.28
CA ARG A 62 5.43 14.44 10.84
C ARG A 62 5.63 12.94 10.84
N ILE A 63 4.59 12.22 11.23
CA ILE A 63 4.62 10.76 11.20
C ILE A 63 3.80 10.26 10.04
N VAL A 64 4.41 9.35 9.29
CA VAL A 64 3.73 8.53 8.28
C VAL A 64 3.74 7.11 8.79
N LYS A 65 2.63 6.41 8.63
CA LYS A 65 2.50 5.02 9.06
C LYS A 65 2.19 4.16 7.85
N TYR A 66 2.80 2.98 7.83
CA TYR A 66 2.57 1.96 6.83
C TYR A 66 2.20 0.68 7.55
N ASP A 67 1.13 0.03 7.09
CA ASP A 67 0.74 -1.25 7.63
C ASP A 67 1.44 -2.38 6.89
N THR A 68 2.10 -3.25 7.65
CA THR A 68 3.01 -4.28 7.13
C THR A 68 2.34 -5.63 6.89
N ARG A 69 1.01 -5.70 7.02
CA ARG A 69 0.24 -6.92 6.75
C ARG A 69 0.15 -7.22 5.27
N ILE A 70 -0.04 -8.50 4.97
CA ILE A 70 -0.35 -8.98 3.63
C ILE A 70 -1.73 -8.46 3.22
N ARG A 71 -1.80 -7.93 2.01
CA ARG A 71 -3.01 -7.42 1.36
C ARG A 71 -3.21 -8.16 0.05
N VAL A 72 -4.46 -8.37 -0.31
CA VAL A 72 -4.81 -8.93 -1.62
C VAL A 72 -5.11 -7.77 -2.56
N LEU A 73 -4.34 -7.69 -3.64
CA LEU A 73 -4.63 -6.87 -4.80
C LEU A 73 -5.33 -7.75 -5.83
N ARG A 74 -6.44 -7.26 -6.36
CA ARG A 74 -7.19 -7.91 -7.43
C ARG A 74 -7.27 -6.92 -8.59
N ASP A 75 -7.04 -7.36 -9.82
CA ASP A 75 -7.39 -6.54 -10.98
C ASP A 75 -8.88 -6.67 -11.33
N ALA A 76 -9.34 -5.87 -12.29
CA ALA A 76 -10.68 -6.03 -12.85
C ALA A 76 -10.63 -7.10 -13.95
N PHE A 77 -11.77 -7.75 -14.19
CA PHE A 77 -11.92 -8.56 -15.40
C PHE A 77 -11.60 -7.70 -16.62
N GLU A 78 -10.65 -8.17 -17.41
CA GLU A 78 -10.15 -7.46 -18.59
C GLU A 78 -10.13 -8.41 -19.77
N GLU A 79 -10.46 -7.87 -20.94
CA GLU A 79 -10.40 -8.58 -22.20
C GLU A 79 -8.99 -8.47 -22.79
N THR A 80 -8.30 -9.60 -22.87
CA THR A 80 -6.93 -9.69 -23.39
C THR A 80 -6.94 -10.53 -24.66
N SER A 81 -6.28 -10.05 -25.71
CA SER A 81 -6.18 -10.80 -26.97
C SER A 81 -5.02 -11.79 -26.94
N THR A 82 -5.29 -13.00 -27.39
CA THR A 82 -4.32 -14.08 -27.61
C THR A 82 -3.57 -13.87 -28.93
N ARG A 83 -2.54 -14.69 -29.17
CA ARG A 83 -1.73 -14.61 -30.40
C ARG A 83 -2.56 -14.77 -31.67
N ASP A 84 -3.59 -15.62 -31.65
CA ASP A 84 -4.52 -15.86 -32.76
C ASP A 84 -5.71 -14.89 -32.78
N GLN A 85 -5.58 -13.73 -32.12
CA GLN A 85 -6.56 -12.64 -32.08
C GLN A 85 -7.93 -13.03 -31.50
N LYS A 86 -7.97 -14.08 -30.68
CA LYS A 86 -9.16 -14.40 -29.89
C LYS A 86 -9.06 -13.77 -28.51
N ASN A 87 -10.19 -13.34 -27.98
CA ASN A 87 -10.21 -12.62 -26.73
C ASN A 87 -10.52 -13.55 -25.55
N LEU A 88 -9.81 -13.32 -24.45
CA LEU A 88 -10.01 -13.99 -23.17
C LEU A 88 -10.36 -12.94 -22.12
N VAL A 89 -11.37 -13.21 -21.31
CA VAL A 89 -11.70 -12.40 -20.14
C VAL A 89 -11.02 -13.03 -18.94
N VAL A 90 -9.96 -12.39 -18.46
CA VAL A 90 -9.13 -12.91 -17.37
C VAL A 90 -9.05 -11.90 -16.23
N MET A 91 -8.89 -12.43 -15.02
CA MET A 91 -8.63 -11.65 -13.82
C MET A 91 -7.43 -12.27 -13.10
N ALA A 92 -6.55 -11.42 -12.61
CA ALA A 92 -5.41 -11.83 -11.79
C ALA A 92 -5.54 -11.24 -10.38
N TYR A 93 -4.96 -11.94 -9.41
CA TYR A 93 -4.83 -11.44 -8.04
C TYR A 93 -3.41 -11.72 -7.53
N ALA A 94 -2.93 -10.83 -6.66
CA ALA A 94 -1.63 -10.94 -6.03
C ALA A 94 -1.75 -10.61 -4.54
N ALA A 95 -1.12 -11.43 -3.70
CA ALA A 95 -0.93 -11.10 -2.29
C ALA A 95 0.41 -10.35 -2.14
N TRP A 96 0.37 -9.16 -1.54
CA TRP A 96 1.55 -8.30 -1.41
C TRP A 96 1.62 -7.64 -0.03
N ARG A 97 2.81 -7.20 0.36
CA ARG A 97 3.05 -6.42 1.58
C ARG A 97 4.20 -5.46 1.37
N ILE A 98 4.24 -4.39 2.15
CA ILE A 98 5.39 -3.49 2.19
C ILE A 98 6.47 -4.14 3.05
N ALA A 99 7.52 -4.67 2.41
CA ALA A 99 8.64 -5.29 3.10
C ALA A 99 9.57 -4.25 3.77
N ASP A 100 9.88 -3.18 3.04
CA ASP A 100 10.66 -2.05 3.52
C ASP A 100 9.86 -0.74 3.38
N PRO A 101 9.27 -0.25 4.49
CA PRO A 101 8.52 1.01 4.50
C PRO A 101 9.35 2.25 4.15
N LEU A 102 10.64 2.28 4.49
CA LEU A 102 11.49 3.43 4.19
C LEU A 102 11.78 3.52 2.70
N HIS A 103 12.19 2.40 2.11
CA HIS A 103 12.42 2.34 0.67
C HIS A 103 11.11 2.61 -0.10
N PHE A 104 9.99 2.05 0.35
CA PHE A 104 8.67 2.34 -0.22
C PHE A 104 8.34 3.84 -0.16
N HIS A 105 8.57 4.49 0.99
CA HIS A 105 8.32 5.92 1.18
C HIS A 105 9.15 6.80 0.24
N GLN A 106 10.40 6.42 -0.01
CA GLN A 106 11.33 7.16 -0.86
C GLN A 106 10.99 6.99 -2.35
N THR A 107 10.62 5.78 -2.77
CA THR A 107 10.44 5.42 -4.18
C THR A 107 9.01 5.65 -4.70
N VAL A 108 7.99 5.40 -3.87
CA VAL A 108 6.58 5.49 -4.29
C VAL A 108 6.03 6.88 -3.95
N LYS A 109 5.64 7.63 -4.99
CA LYS A 109 5.10 8.99 -4.88
C LYS A 109 3.75 9.09 -5.62
N PRO A 110 2.68 9.62 -4.99
CA PRO A 110 2.60 10.08 -3.59
C PRO A 110 2.72 8.90 -2.61
N ASP A 111 3.43 9.12 -1.49
CA ASP A 111 3.86 8.15 -0.46
C ASP A 111 2.71 7.45 0.29
N THR A 112 1.79 6.84 -0.46
CA THR A 112 0.53 6.24 -0.01
C THR A 112 0.50 4.78 -0.41
N GLU A 113 -0.14 3.96 0.43
CA GLU A 113 -0.32 2.52 0.13
C GLU A 113 -1.13 2.30 -1.15
N LYS A 114 -2.10 3.19 -1.43
CA LYS A 114 -2.92 3.14 -2.64
C LYS A 114 -2.08 3.28 -3.91
N GLU A 115 -1.18 4.26 -3.96
CA GLU A 115 -0.31 4.47 -5.11
C GLU A 115 0.58 3.24 -5.37
N GLY A 116 1.13 2.65 -4.32
CA GLY A 116 1.90 1.41 -4.44
C GLY A 116 1.07 0.26 -4.99
N ALA A 117 -0.17 0.12 -4.51
CA ALA A 117 -1.11 -0.90 -4.98
C ALA A 117 -1.50 -0.69 -6.45
N ASP A 118 -1.70 0.55 -6.87
CA ASP A 118 -2.08 0.90 -8.24
C ASP A 118 -0.91 0.63 -9.21
N ARG A 119 0.33 1.02 -8.85
CA ARG A 119 1.53 0.66 -9.64
C ARG A 119 1.73 -0.85 -9.76
N LEU A 120 1.57 -1.59 -8.66
CA LEU A 120 1.64 -3.04 -8.69
C LEU A 120 0.55 -3.64 -9.59
N ARG A 121 -0.67 -3.07 -9.59
CA ARG A 121 -1.77 -3.51 -10.47
C ARG A 121 -1.41 -3.32 -11.93
N ASP A 122 -0.82 -2.19 -12.28
CA ASP A 122 -0.41 -1.90 -13.66
C ASP A 122 0.71 -2.84 -14.13
N LEU A 123 1.70 -3.11 -13.27
CA LEU A 123 2.76 -4.08 -13.56
C LEU A 123 2.22 -5.50 -13.75
N MET A 124 1.36 -5.95 -12.83
CA MET A 124 0.70 -7.25 -12.92
C MET A 124 -0.13 -7.38 -14.19
N ARG A 125 -0.89 -6.32 -14.53
CA ARG A 125 -1.69 -6.27 -15.76
C ARG A 125 -0.82 -6.36 -17.01
N GLY A 126 0.29 -5.61 -17.06
CA GLY A 126 1.24 -5.67 -18.17
C GLY A 126 1.82 -7.07 -18.36
N HIS A 127 2.38 -7.64 -17.29
CA HIS A 127 2.96 -9.00 -17.32
C HIS A 127 1.93 -10.06 -17.74
N LYS A 128 0.72 -10.00 -17.19
CA LYS A 128 -0.42 -10.85 -17.59
C LYS A 128 -0.67 -10.78 -19.09
N ASN A 129 -0.83 -9.56 -19.63
CA ASN A 129 -1.15 -9.35 -21.03
C ASN A 129 0.00 -9.79 -21.95
N ASP A 130 1.25 -9.53 -21.55
CA ASP A 130 2.45 -9.91 -22.31
C ASP A 130 2.61 -11.44 -22.40
N VAL A 131 2.30 -12.17 -21.33
CA VAL A 131 2.33 -13.64 -21.35
C VAL A 131 1.18 -14.18 -22.20
N ILE A 132 -0.05 -13.69 -22.01
CA ILE A 132 -1.23 -14.19 -22.75
C ILE A 132 -1.07 -13.98 -24.26
N GLY A 133 -0.55 -12.83 -24.68
CA GLY A 133 -0.34 -12.49 -26.09
C GLY A 133 0.65 -13.39 -26.82
N GLN A 134 1.42 -14.23 -26.11
CA GLN A 134 2.39 -15.17 -26.72
C GLN A 134 1.77 -16.52 -27.09
N TYR A 135 0.56 -16.82 -26.62
CA TYR A 135 -0.09 -18.12 -26.79
C TYR A 135 -1.39 -17.98 -27.60
N ASP A 136 -1.70 -19.01 -28.40
CA ASP A 136 -3.02 -19.15 -29.03
C ASP A 136 -4.08 -19.53 -28.00
N PHE A 137 -5.34 -19.18 -28.28
CA PHE A 137 -6.50 -19.52 -27.45
C PHE A 137 -6.63 -21.02 -27.11
N ALA A 138 -6.29 -21.90 -28.07
CA ALA A 138 -6.34 -23.35 -27.88
C ALA A 138 -5.43 -23.83 -26.73
N ASN A 139 -4.35 -23.07 -26.42
CA ASN A 139 -3.47 -23.39 -25.30
C ASN A 139 -4.12 -23.16 -23.93
N PHE A 140 -5.17 -22.34 -23.86
CA PHE A 140 -5.92 -22.04 -22.64
C PHE A 140 -7.17 -22.91 -22.52
N VAL A 141 -7.89 -23.07 -23.64
CA VAL A 141 -9.17 -23.77 -23.69
C VAL A 141 -9.23 -24.60 -24.97
N SER A 142 -9.04 -25.91 -24.83
CA SER A 142 -9.19 -26.90 -25.90
C SER A 142 -9.81 -28.19 -25.35
N THR A 143 -10.45 -28.94 -26.24
CA THR A 143 -10.92 -30.30 -25.97
C THR A 143 -9.81 -31.34 -26.16
N ASP A 144 -8.70 -30.98 -26.83
CA ASP A 144 -7.53 -31.84 -26.98
C ASP A 144 -6.51 -31.55 -25.86
N PRO A 145 -6.23 -32.52 -24.96
CA PRO A 145 -5.24 -32.36 -23.92
C PRO A 145 -3.83 -32.05 -24.41
N GLN A 146 -3.47 -32.38 -25.66
CA GLN A 146 -2.14 -32.10 -26.22
C GLN A 146 -1.93 -30.63 -26.58
N GLU A 147 -3.02 -29.89 -26.81
CA GLU A 147 -2.96 -28.46 -27.11
C GLU A 147 -2.91 -27.60 -25.85
N LEU A 148 -3.42 -28.11 -24.72
CA LEU A 148 -3.45 -27.38 -23.46
C LEU A 148 -2.03 -27.15 -22.91
N ARG A 149 -1.73 -25.89 -22.60
CA ARG A 149 -0.45 -25.47 -21.99
C ARG A 149 -0.65 -24.64 -20.72
N PHE A 150 -1.75 -24.89 -20.02
CA PHE A 150 -2.14 -24.11 -18.85
C PHE A 150 -1.02 -24.05 -17.79
N ASP A 151 -0.42 -25.19 -17.46
CA ASP A 151 0.65 -25.27 -16.45
C ASP A 151 1.91 -24.47 -16.86
N GLU A 152 2.26 -24.49 -18.16
CA GLU A 152 3.39 -23.73 -18.70
C GLU A 152 3.12 -22.22 -18.62
N ILE A 153 1.88 -21.81 -18.93
CA ILE A 153 1.44 -20.42 -18.90
C ILE A 153 1.38 -19.91 -17.46
N GLU A 154 0.81 -20.70 -16.55
CA GLU A 154 0.76 -20.38 -15.11
C GLU A 154 2.17 -20.21 -14.54
N ALA A 155 3.10 -21.11 -14.87
CA ALA A 155 4.48 -21.01 -14.43
C ALA A 155 5.21 -19.77 -14.97
N LYS A 156 4.79 -19.19 -16.11
CA LYS A 156 5.32 -17.92 -16.62
C LYS A 156 4.67 -16.69 -16.00
N LEU A 157 3.46 -16.83 -15.45
CA LEU A 157 2.74 -15.75 -14.77
C LEU A 157 3.22 -15.54 -13.33
N LEU A 158 3.73 -16.59 -12.68
CA LEU A 158 4.28 -16.59 -11.31
C LEU A 158 5.75 -16.13 -11.26
#